data_AF-A0A7C5XE26-F1
#
_entry.id   AF-A0A7C5XE26-F1
#
_cell.length_a   1.000
_cell.length_b   1.000
_cell.length_c   1.000
_cell.angle_alpha   90.00
_cell.angle_beta   90.00
_cell.angle_gamma   90.00
#
_symmetry.space_group_name_H-M   'P 1'
#
loop_
_entity.id
_entity.type
_entity.pdbx_description
1 polymer ?
#
loop_
_entity_poly.entity_id
_entity_poly.type
_entity_poly.pdbx_seq_one_letter_code
_entity_poly.pdbx_strand_id
1 'polypeptide(L)'
;MRLPFMKLLEYEAKRILAEYGIPTPKGGLATNVAEACKIVQNLKPPVVVKAQVPVAGRGKAGGIIFAESTSEVEEAAQKLFTMKIKGMPVRCLWIEEKVQAEKELYFGMTIDRVNKTYVMIGSTEGGVDIEEVAEKAPERVLRYPVNPLQGFRLYHARQIAKSMGYAGIRLLTLSSIFQSLYKAGMDCDAELIEMNPLVETREGNFVAVDARIIVDDNA
;
A
#
# COMPACT_ATOMS: atom_id res chain seq x y z
N MET A 1 -14.99 -3.57 -25.55
CA MET A 1 -14.99 -3.52 -24.07
C MET A 1 -13.67 -2.90 -23.64
N ARG A 2 -13.63 -1.59 -23.32
CA ARG A 2 -12.39 -0.97 -22.83
C ARG A 2 -12.09 -1.57 -21.45
N LEU A 3 -10.88 -2.05 -21.22
CA LEU A 3 -10.33 -2.21 -19.87
C LEU A 3 -9.71 -0.86 -19.53
N PRO A 4 -10.39 0.06 -18.81
CA PRO A 4 -10.03 1.47 -18.84
C PRO A 4 -9.36 1.89 -17.52
N PHE A 5 -8.31 1.18 -17.09
CA PHE A 5 -7.47 1.60 -15.95
C PHE A 5 -6.04 1.05 -16.04
N MET A 6 -5.04 1.93 -15.94
CA MET A 6 -3.65 1.56 -15.74
C MET A 6 -3.42 1.29 -14.26
N LYS A 7 -3.32 -0.01 -13.95
CA LYS A 7 -3.02 -0.49 -12.60
C LYS A 7 -1.52 -0.69 -12.46
N LEU A 8 -0.92 0.03 -11.53
CA LEU A 8 0.49 -0.15 -11.20
C LEU A 8 0.71 -1.44 -10.41
N LEU A 9 1.88 -2.03 -10.57
CA LEU A 9 2.37 -3.07 -9.67
C LEU A 9 2.75 -2.44 -8.31
N GLU A 10 2.71 -3.23 -7.24
CA GLU A 10 2.99 -2.72 -5.88
C GLU A 10 4.37 -2.06 -5.79
N TYR A 11 5.40 -2.64 -6.43
CA TYR A 11 6.74 -2.05 -6.40
C TYR A 11 6.81 -0.68 -7.09
N GLU A 12 6.00 -0.46 -8.14
CA GLU A 12 5.90 0.82 -8.85
C GLU A 12 5.18 1.84 -7.97
N ALA A 13 4.07 1.42 -7.36
CA ALA A 13 3.34 2.25 -6.41
C ALA A 13 4.25 2.68 -5.24
N LYS A 14 5.02 1.75 -4.66
CA LYS A 14 5.98 2.03 -3.58
C LYS A 14 7.08 3.00 -4.01
N ARG A 15 7.61 2.86 -5.22
CA ARG A 15 8.60 3.81 -5.76
C ARG A 15 8.03 5.23 -5.83
N ILE A 16 6.80 5.37 -6.33
CA ILE A 16 6.10 6.66 -6.32
C ILE A 16 5.97 7.16 -4.88
N LEU A 17 5.42 6.36 -3.95
CA LEU A 17 5.26 6.79 -2.55
C LEU A 17 6.59 7.26 -1.92
N ALA A 18 7.69 6.55 -2.19
CA ALA A 18 9.02 6.90 -1.70
C ALA A 18 9.53 8.25 -2.25
N GLU A 19 9.23 8.59 -3.51
CA GLU A 19 9.56 9.90 -4.10
C GLU A 19 8.82 11.06 -3.39
N TYR A 20 7.64 10.79 -2.81
CA TYR A 20 6.89 11.73 -1.96
C TYR A 20 7.28 11.68 -0.48
N GLY A 21 8.37 10.96 -0.15
CA GLY A 21 8.90 10.85 1.21
C GLY A 21 8.09 9.96 2.14
N ILE A 22 7.19 9.13 1.60
CA ILE A 22 6.44 8.15 2.40
C ILE A 22 7.36 6.94 2.63
N PRO A 23 7.63 6.54 3.89
CA PRO A 23 8.49 5.40 4.16
C PRO A 23 7.90 4.09 3.62
N THR A 24 8.70 3.35 2.87
CA THR A 24 8.38 1.99 2.40
C THR A 24 9.52 1.04 2.80
N PRO A 25 9.27 -0.26 2.99
CA PRO A 25 10.34 -1.23 3.26
C PRO A 25 11.36 -1.23 2.11
N LYS A 26 12.64 -1.44 2.42
CA LYS A 26 13.64 -1.61 1.36
C LYS A 26 13.43 -2.95 0.68
N GLY A 27 13.53 -2.97 -0.64
CA GLY A 27 13.33 -4.17 -1.41
C GLY A 27 13.94 -4.12 -2.80
N GLY A 28 13.78 -5.22 -3.52
CA GLY A 28 14.24 -5.38 -4.90
C GLY A 28 13.27 -6.21 -5.72
N LEU A 29 13.25 -5.93 -7.03
CA LEU A 29 12.48 -6.68 -8.01
C LEU A 29 13.30 -7.86 -8.54
N ALA A 30 12.73 -9.06 -8.50
CA ALA A 30 13.28 -10.26 -9.11
C ALA A 30 12.39 -10.77 -10.24
N THR A 31 12.99 -11.09 -11.38
CA THR A 31 12.32 -11.72 -12.53
C THR A 31 12.57 -13.22 -12.61
N ASN A 32 13.47 -13.75 -11.77
CA ASN A 32 13.80 -15.16 -11.66
C ASN A 32 14.30 -15.48 -10.23
N VAL A 33 14.42 -16.77 -9.92
CA VAL A 33 14.82 -17.25 -8.58
C VAL A 33 16.22 -16.79 -8.19
N ALA A 34 17.18 -16.79 -9.13
CA ALA A 34 18.55 -16.38 -8.85
C ALA A 34 18.65 -14.91 -8.42
N GLU A 35 17.87 -14.03 -9.07
CA GLU A 35 17.74 -12.63 -8.66
C GLU A 35 17.13 -12.48 -7.26
N ALA A 36 16.09 -13.26 -6.93
CA ALA A 36 15.49 -13.25 -5.61
C ALA A 36 16.51 -13.60 -4.51
N CYS A 37 17.32 -14.64 -4.74
CA CYS A 37 18.40 -15.04 -3.83
C CYS A 37 19.47 -13.94 -3.68
N LYS A 38 19.79 -13.24 -4.76
CA LYS A 38 20.76 -12.13 -4.74
C LYS A 38 20.25 -10.92 -3.96
N ILE A 39 18.94 -10.63 -4.05
CA ILE A 39 18.30 -9.53 -3.31
C ILE A 39 18.29 -9.81 -1.81
N VAL A 40 17.88 -11.02 -1.38
CA VAL A 40 17.85 -11.36 0.04
C VAL A 40 19.25 -11.37 0.68
N GLN A 41 20.31 -11.71 -0.07
CA GLN A 41 21.69 -11.61 0.42
C GLN A 41 22.05 -10.17 0.84
N ASN A 42 21.52 -9.17 0.14
CA ASN A 42 21.75 -7.76 0.46
C ASN A 42 20.84 -7.26 1.58
N LEU A 43 19.56 -7.63 1.58
CA LEU A 43 18.58 -7.19 2.58
C LEU A 43 18.80 -7.85 3.94
N LYS A 44 19.28 -9.10 3.93
CA LYS A 44 19.33 -10.03 5.06
C LYS A 44 17.94 -10.44 5.57
N PRO A 45 17.69 -11.73 5.83
CA PRO A 45 16.44 -12.17 6.44
C PRO A 45 16.22 -11.56 7.85
N PRO A 46 14.96 -11.43 8.30
CA PRO A 46 13.74 -11.90 7.64
C PRO A 46 13.21 -10.96 6.55
N VAL A 47 12.63 -11.54 5.50
CA VAL A 47 12.06 -10.82 4.35
C VAL A 47 10.67 -11.31 4.00
N VAL A 48 9.98 -10.56 3.15
CA VAL A 48 8.70 -10.92 2.54
C VAL A 48 8.88 -11.04 1.03
N VAL A 49 8.44 -12.14 0.45
CA VAL A 49 8.41 -12.39 -1.00
C VAL A 49 6.99 -12.19 -1.52
N LYS A 50 6.79 -11.20 -2.39
CA LYS A 50 5.48 -10.76 -2.86
C LYS A 50 5.33 -10.89 -4.37
N ALA A 51 4.36 -11.66 -4.81
CA ALA A 51 3.99 -11.75 -6.21
C ALA A 51 3.50 -10.40 -6.76
N GLN A 52 4.05 -9.99 -7.90
CA GLN A 52 3.66 -8.76 -8.58
C GLN A 52 2.65 -9.09 -9.70
N VAL A 53 1.39 -8.76 -9.44
CA VAL A 53 0.28 -8.87 -10.38
C VAL A 53 -0.65 -7.67 -10.19
N PRO A 54 -1.29 -7.13 -11.26
CA PRO A 54 -2.12 -5.92 -11.20
C PRO A 54 -3.54 -6.21 -10.67
N VAL A 55 -3.64 -7.02 -9.61
CA VAL A 55 -4.89 -7.41 -8.96
C VAL A 55 -4.76 -7.41 -7.44
N ALA A 56 -5.83 -7.00 -6.76
CA ALA A 56 -5.91 -7.04 -5.30
C ALA A 56 -6.15 -8.46 -4.76
N GLY A 57 -5.94 -8.66 -3.45
CA GLY A 57 -6.21 -9.94 -2.77
C GLY A 57 -5.08 -10.97 -2.91
N ARG A 58 -3.85 -10.52 -3.17
CA ARG A 58 -2.67 -11.38 -3.34
C ARG A 58 -2.36 -12.17 -2.06
N GLY A 59 -2.49 -11.55 -0.89
CA GLY A 59 -2.32 -12.23 0.40
C GLY A 59 -3.28 -13.41 0.57
N LYS A 60 -4.59 -13.19 0.36
CA LYS A 60 -5.62 -14.24 0.41
C LYS A 60 -5.40 -15.35 -0.64
N ALA A 61 -4.75 -15.03 -1.76
CA ALA A 61 -4.40 -15.99 -2.82
C ALA A 61 -3.04 -16.70 -2.61
N GLY A 62 -2.36 -16.49 -1.49
CA GLY A 62 -1.05 -17.09 -1.20
C GLY A 62 0.12 -16.46 -1.97
N GLY A 63 -0.07 -15.26 -2.53
CA GLY A 63 0.93 -14.51 -3.27
C GLY A 63 1.91 -13.70 -2.41
N ILE A 64 1.83 -13.81 -1.08
CA ILE A 64 2.71 -13.14 -0.12
C ILE A 64 3.24 -14.24 0.82
N ILE A 65 4.56 -14.40 0.87
CA ILE A 65 5.22 -15.44 1.66
C ILE A 65 6.30 -14.79 2.53
N PHE A 66 6.27 -15.06 3.83
CA PHE A 66 7.33 -14.66 4.75
C PHE A 66 8.46 -15.69 4.71
N ALA A 67 9.70 -15.22 4.69
CA ALA A 67 10.89 -16.07 4.65
C ALA A 67 11.92 -15.60 5.68
N GLU A 68 12.35 -16.52 6.53
CA GLU A 68 13.31 -16.28 7.61
C GLU A 68 14.76 -16.63 7.19
N SER A 69 14.94 -17.20 5.99
CA SER A 69 16.25 -17.60 5.46
C SER A 69 16.34 -17.44 3.94
N THR A 70 17.56 -17.42 3.40
CA THR A 70 17.78 -17.41 1.94
C THR A 70 17.18 -18.65 1.26
N SER A 71 17.22 -19.82 1.92
CA SER A 71 16.61 -21.05 1.41
C SER A 71 15.10 -20.91 1.28
N GLU A 72 14.43 -20.33 2.30
CA GLU A 72 12.99 -20.08 2.25
C GLU A 72 12.62 -19.07 1.17
N VAL A 73 13.48 -18.08 0.87
CA VAL A 73 13.27 -17.16 -0.26
C VAL A 73 13.33 -17.90 -1.60
N GLU A 74 14.28 -18.83 -1.75
CA GLU A 74 14.40 -19.65 -2.96
C GLU A 74 13.15 -20.50 -3.18
N GLU A 75 12.71 -21.22 -2.14
CA GLU A 75 11.48 -22.04 -2.17
C GLU A 75 10.24 -21.20 -2.46
N ALA A 76 10.11 -20.05 -1.79
CA ALA A 76 9.01 -19.11 -2.02
C ALA A 76 9.01 -18.60 -3.48
N ALA A 77 10.18 -18.25 -4.02
CA ALA A 77 10.30 -17.77 -5.38
C ALA A 77 9.91 -18.85 -6.40
N GLN A 78 10.44 -20.07 -6.26
CA GLN A 78 10.10 -21.22 -7.11
C GLN A 78 8.59 -21.47 -7.12
N LYS A 79 7.97 -21.48 -5.93
CA LYS A 79 6.52 -21.65 -5.80
C LYS A 79 5.78 -20.52 -6.51
N LEU A 80 6.08 -19.26 -6.19
CA LEU A 80 5.32 -18.12 -6.68
C LEU A 80 5.40 -17.96 -8.21
N PHE A 81 6.56 -18.21 -8.83
CA PHE A 81 6.70 -18.14 -10.30
C PHE A 81 5.84 -19.16 -11.07
N THR A 82 5.44 -20.26 -10.43
CA THR A 82 4.54 -21.26 -11.04
C THR A 82 3.05 -20.93 -10.84
N MET A 83 2.73 -19.97 -9.97
CA MET A 83 1.34 -19.64 -9.62
C MET A 83 0.67 -18.74 -10.66
N LYS A 84 -0.67 -18.84 -10.67
CA LYS A 84 -1.54 -17.84 -11.28
C LYS A 84 -2.43 -17.24 -10.19
N ILE A 85 -2.41 -15.92 -10.06
CA ILE A 85 -3.26 -15.20 -9.10
C ILE A 85 -4.40 -14.57 -9.89
N LYS A 86 -5.64 -15.00 -9.60
CA LYS A 86 -6.85 -14.57 -10.34
C LYS A 86 -6.68 -14.72 -11.87
N GLY A 87 -6.07 -15.83 -12.30
CA GLY A 87 -5.82 -16.14 -13.71
C GLY A 87 -4.59 -15.48 -14.32
N MET A 88 -3.93 -14.55 -13.63
CA MET A 88 -2.73 -13.86 -14.12
C MET A 88 -1.45 -14.59 -13.70
N PRO A 89 -0.52 -14.90 -14.63
CA PRO A 89 0.75 -15.52 -14.29
C PRO A 89 1.63 -14.54 -13.52
N VAL A 90 2.33 -15.03 -12.49
CA VAL A 90 3.32 -14.25 -11.76
C VAL A 90 4.60 -14.17 -12.59
N ARG A 91 4.95 -12.96 -13.05
CA ARG A 91 6.14 -12.74 -13.91
C ARG A 91 7.33 -12.14 -13.17
N CYS A 92 7.08 -11.50 -12.03
CA CYS A 92 8.12 -10.93 -11.18
C CYS A 92 7.66 -10.95 -9.72
N LEU A 93 8.65 -10.87 -8.84
CA LEU A 93 8.49 -10.88 -7.39
C LEU A 93 9.14 -9.61 -6.82
N TRP A 94 8.56 -9.10 -5.75
CA TRP A 94 9.16 -8.06 -4.93
C TRP A 94 9.61 -8.68 -3.62
N ILE A 95 10.89 -8.57 -3.30
CA ILE A 95 11.49 -9.08 -2.07
C ILE A 95 11.84 -7.87 -1.21
N GLU A 96 11.33 -7.82 0.02
CA GLU A 96 11.54 -6.66 0.90
C GLU A 96 11.74 -7.03 2.36
N GLU A 97 12.30 -6.10 3.13
CA GLU A 97 12.43 -6.20 4.58
C GLU A 97 11.09 -6.51 5.26
N LYS A 98 11.09 -7.45 6.20
CA LYS A 98 9.93 -7.71 7.03
C LYS A 98 9.81 -6.61 8.09
N VAL A 99 8.73 -5.83 8.03
CA VAL A 99 8.41 -4.82 9.04
C VAL A 99 7.58 -5.46 10.16
N GLN A 100 8.00 -5.24 11.41
CA GLN A 100 7.24 -5.68 12.57
C GLN A 100 6.08 -4.70 12.84
N ALA A 101 4.85 -5.18 12.67
CA ALA A 101 3.66 -4.38 12.91
C ALA A 101 3.24 -4.42 14.39
N GLU A 102 3.07 -3.24 14.98
CA GLU A 102 2.34 -3.05 16.25
C GLU A 102 0.86 -2.79 15.95
N LYS A 103 0.58 -1.97 14.92
CA LYS A 103 -0.77 -1.77 14.37
C LYS A 103 -0.72 -1.68 12.85
N GLU A 104 -1.82 -2.06 12.22
CA GLU A 104 -2.03 -1.95 10.78
C GLU A 104 -3.14 -0.95 10.53
N LEU A 105 -2.87 0.09 9.75
CA LEU A 105 -3.81 1.14 9.39
C LEU A 105 -4.17 1.06 7.92
N TYR A 106 -5.34 1.60 7.57
CA TYR A 106 -5.73 1.90 6.20
C TYR A 106 -5.71 3.41 5.98
N PHE A 107 -5.10 3.86 4.89
CA PHE A 107 -5.31 5.22 4.40
C PHE A 107 -5.27 5.27 2.88
N GLY A 108 -6.23 5.95 2.27
CA GLY A 108 -6.29 6.08 0.82
C GLY A 108 -7.09 7.29 0.35
N MET A 109 -6.97 7.57 -0.95
CA MET A 109 -7.75 8.55 -1.68
C MET A 109 -8.45 7.85 -2.84
N THR A 110 -9.72 8.16 -3.04
CA THR A 110 -10.46 7.72 -4.24
C THR A 110 -11.48 8.75 -4.68
N ILE A 111 -12.17 8.50 -5.78
CA ILE A 111 -13.21 9.37 -6.33
C ILE A 111 -14.58 8.93 -5.80
N ASP A 112 -15.23 9.83 -5.05
CA ASP A 112 -16.66 9.73 -4.78
C ASP A 112 -17.43 10.18 -6.03
N ARG A 113 -17.94 9.20 -6.79
CA ARG A 113 -18.66 9.45 -8.05
C ARG A 113 -20.04 10.10 -7.82
N VAL A 114 -20.63 9.94 -6.64
CA VAL A 114 -21.93 10.55 -6.30
C VAL A 114 -21.74 12.04 -6.07
N ASN A 115 -20.76 12.40 -5.22
CA ASN A 115 -20.46 13.78 -4.88
C ASN A 115 -19.50 14.47 -5.87
N LYS A 116 -18.99 13.72 -6.85
CA LYS A 116 -18.06 14.17 -7.90
C LYS A 116 -16.82 14.86 -7.33
N THR A 117 -16.27 14.27 -6.28
CA THR A 117 -15.08 14.80 -5.60
C THR A 117 -14.15 13.68 -5.14
N TYR A 118 -12.91 14.02 -4.85
CA TYR A 118 -12.01 13.12 -4.12
C TYR A 118 -12.46 12.97 -2.68
N VAL A 119 -12.32 11.77 -2.13
CA VAL A 119 -12.56 11.46 -0.72
C VAL A 119 -11.31 10.78 -0.15
N MET A 120 -10.84 11.27 0.99
CA MET A 120 -9.84 10.57 1.78
C MET A 120 -10.53 9.59 2.70
N ILE A 121 -10.03 8.36 2.78
CA ILE A 121 -10.55 7.29 3.61
C ILE A 121 -9.46 6.87 4.59
N GLY A 122 -9.79 6.79 5.88
CA GLY A 122 -8.87 6.37 6.93
C GLY A 122 -9.53 5.37 7.88
N SER A 123 -8.79 4.37 8.33
CA SER A 123 -9.25 3.41 9.34
C SER A 123 -8.09 2.87 10.17
N THR A 124 -8.38 2.53 11.43
CA THR A 124 -7.48 1.75 12.29
C THR A 124 -7.54 0.25 12.00
N GLU A 125 -8.41 -0.18 11.08
CA GLU A 125 -8.53 -1.55 10.60
C GLU A 125 -7.78 -1.69 9.27
N GLY A 126 -6.44 -1.77 9.32
CA GLY A 126 -5.60 -2.08 8.16
C GLY A 126 -5.40 -3.58 7.94
N GLY A 127 -4.82 -3.95 6.80
CA GLY A 127 -4.51 -5.34 6.44
C GLY A 127 -5.73 -6.15 5.96
N VAL A 128 -6.92 -5.55 5.97
CA VAL A 128 -8.20 -6.13 5.55
C VAL A 128 -8.82 -5.32 4.42
N ASP A 129 -9.88 -5.87 3.83
CA ASP A 129 -10.64 -5.23 2.75
C ASP A 129 -11.46 -4.05 3.34
N ILE A 130 -11.20 -2.82 2.88
CA ILE A 130 -11.81 -1.62 3.50
C ILE A 130 -13.31 -1.56 3.20
N GLU A 131 -13.75 -2.10 2.07
CA GLU A 131 -15.15 -2.24 1.72
C GLU A 131 -15.88 -3.17 2.71
N GLU A 132 -15.24 -4.28 3.11
CA GLU A 132 -15.78 -5.19 4.13
C GLU A 132 -15.90 -4.50 5.50
N VAL A 133 -14.92 -3.68 5.88
CA VAL A 133 -14.98 -2.88 7.13
C VAL A 133 -16.10 -1.84 7.03
N ALA A 134 -16.27 -1.19 5.88
CA ALA A 134 -17.33 -0.20 5.67
C ALA A 134 -18.73 -0.79 5.77
N GLU A 135 -18.93 -2.05 5.36
CA GLU A 135 -20.21 -2.75 5.49
C GLU A 135 -20.48 -3.22 6.92
N LYS A 136 -19.47 -3.77 7.61
CA LYS A 136 -19.65 -4.40 8.94
C LYS A 136 -19.54 -3.43 10.11
N ALA A 137 -18.67 -2.43 9.97
CA ALA A 137 -18.32 -1.48 11.02
C ALA A 137 -18.07 -0.08 10.41
N PRO A 138 -19.09 0.55 9.81
CA PRO A 138 -18.96 1.84 9.11
C PRO A 138 -18.37 2.95 10.00
N GLU A 139 -18.58 2.89 11.32
CA GLU A 139 -18.03 3.82 12.31
C GLU A 139 -16.49 3.76 12.42
N ARG A 140 -15.87 2.66 11.96
CA ARG A 140 -14.41 2.51 11.89
C ARG A 140 -13.81 3.07 10.61
N VAL A 141 -14.63 3.56 9.68
CA VAL A 141 -14.19 4.11 8.40
C VAL A 141 -14.46 5.61 8.36
N LEU A 142 -13.39 6.39 8.55
CA LEU A 142 -13.42 7.83 8.40
C LEU A 142 -13.45 8.19 6.92
N ARG A 143 -14.36 9.07 6.53
CA ARG A 143 -14.45 9.63 5.18
C ARG A 143 -14.33 11.14 5.25
N TYR A 144 -13.42 11.71 4.46
CA TYR A 144 -13.20 13.14 4.38
C TYR A 144 -13.30 13.61 2.93
N PRO A 145 -14.44 14.21 2.51
CA PRO A 145 -14.59 14.80 1.19
C PRO A 145 -13.60 15.95 1.01
N VAL A 146 -12.85 15.94 -0.07
CA VAL A 146 -11.90 17.00 -0.41
C VAL A 146 -12.64 18.10 -1.15
N ASN A 147 -12.46 19.36 -0.76
CA ASN A 147 -12.95 20.47 -1.56
C ASN A 147 -12.01 20.69 -2.76
N PRO A 148 -12.49 20.68 -4.02
CA PRO A 148 -11.62 20.74 -5.20
C PRO A 148 -10.87 22.08 -5.33
N LEU A 149 -11.41 23.17 -4.81
CA LEU A 149 -10.74 24.48 -4.85
C LEU A 149 -9.68 24.60 -3.76
N GLN A 150 -9.92 24.01 -2.58
CA GLN A 150 -9.00 24.13 -1.44
C GLN A 150 -7.95 23.02 -1.42
N GLY A 151 -8.27 21.84 -1.96
CA GLY A 151 -7.47 20.63 -1.87
C GLY A 151 -7.40 20.04 -0.45
N PHE A 152 -6.62 18.98 -0.29
CA PHE A 152 -6.36 18.37 1.00
C PHE A 152 -5.10 18.99 1.65
N ARG A 153 -5.27 19.56 2.84
CA ARG A 153 -4.23 20.32 3.55
C ARG A 153 -3.84 19.63 4.84
N LEU A 154 -2.69 19.99 5.40
CA LEU A 154 -2.17 19.39 6.63
C LEU A 154 -3.15 19.45 7.81
N TYR A 155 -4.01 20.47 7.90
CA TYR A 155 -5.00 20.51 8.99
C TYR A 155 -6.13 19.49 8.81
N HIS A 156 -6.51 19.14 7.57
CA HIS A 156 -7.41 18.03 7.28
C HIS A 156 -6.77 16.70 7.68
N ALA A 157 -5.50 16.51 7.30
CA ALA A 157 -4.72 15.33 7.68
C ALA A 157 -4.61 15.16 9.19
N ARG A 158 -4.38 16.25 9.93
CA ARG A 158 -4.38 16.27 11.41
C ARG A 158 -5.73 15.89 12.01
N GLN A 159 -6.83 16.34 11.41
CA GLN A 159 -8.18 15.96 11.86
C GLN A 159 -8.39 14.45 11.71
N ILE A 160 -8.03 13.86 10.56
CA ILE A 160 -8.15 12.42 10.33
C ILE A 160 -7.26 11.65 11.32
N ALA A 161 -5.97 11.99 11.42
CA ALA A 161 -5.06 11.32 12.34
C ALA A 161 -5.53 11.39 13.80
N LYS A 162 -6.09 12.53 14.23
CA LYS A 162 -6.68 12.68 15.56
C LYS A 162 -7.90 11.78 15.74
N SER A 163 -8.79 11.71 14.75
CA SER A 163 -9.96 10.83 14.77
C SER A 163 -9.59 9.34 14.77
N MET A 164 -8.41 8.98 14.23
CA MET A 164 -7.81 7.64 14.34
C MET A 164 -7.14 7.38 15.70
N GLY A 165 -7.23 8.33 16.65
CA GLY A 165 -6.71 8.17 18.02
C GLY A 165 -5.24 8.57 18.20
N TYR A 166 -4.62 9.23 17.23
CA TYR A 166 -3.22 9.65 17.35
C TYR A 166 -3.09 11.05 17.96
N ALA A 167 -1.97 11.27 18.66
CA ALA A 167 -1.60 12.56 19.27
C ALA A 167 -0.08 12.78 19.21
N GLY A 168 0.36 13.99 19.59
CA GLY A 168 1.76 14.35 19.69
C GLY A 168 2.53 14.15 18.38
N ILE A 169 3.75 13.62 18.48
CA ILE A 169 4.63 13.41 17.33
C ILE A 169 4.05 12.43 16.30
N ARG A 170 3.37 11.37 16.74
CA ARG A 170 2.77 10.36 15.85
C ARG A 170 1.67 10.97 14.97
N LEU A 171 0.85 11.85 15.54
CA LEU A 171 -0.15 12.61 14.78
C LEU A 171 0.52 13.47 13.71
N LEU A 172 1.62 14.16 14.02
CA LEU A 172 2.32 15.00 13.05
C LEU A 172 2.90 14.17 11.91
N THR A 173 3.55 13.04 12.23
CA THR A 173 4.11 12.11 11.23
C THR A 173 3.03 11.56 10.31
N LEU A 174 1.94 11.01 10.86
CA LEU A 174 0.80 10.52 10.05
C LEU A 174 0.20 11.62 9.18
N SER A 175 0.03 12.83 9.73
CA SER A 175 -0.55 13.94 8.98
C SER A 175 0.31 14.31 7.77
N SER A 176 1.64 14.25 7.91
CA SER A 176 2.56 14.46 6.80
C SER A 176 2.42 13.36 5.75
N ILE A 177 2.39 12.09 6.16
CA ILE A 177 2.24 10.95 5.25
C ILE A 177 0.92 11.04 4.48
N PHE A 178 -0.18 11.36 5.16
CA PHE A 178 -1.50 11.49 4.54
C PHE A 178 -1.55 12.61 3.50
N GLN A 179 -0.89 13.74 3.80
CA GLN A 179 -0.81 14.86 2.86
C GLN A 179 0.12 14.54 1.67
N SER A 180 1.23 13.83 1.90
CA SER A 180 2.10 13.31 0.84
C SER A 180 1.35 12.33 -0.08
N LEU A 181 0.54 11.43 0.47
CA LEU A 181 -0.25 10.48 -0.33
C LEU A 181 -1.26 11.20 -1.21
N TYR A 182 -1.95 12.22 -0.66
CA TYR A 182 -2.84 13.05 -1.47
C TYR A 182 -2.09 13.74 -2.61
N LYS A 183 -0.92 14.33 -2.32
CA LYS A 183 -0.11 14.99 -3.35
C LYS A 183 0.32 14.01 -4.44
N ALA A 184 0.80 12.83 -4.07
CA ALA A 184 1.15 11.76 -5.01
C ALA A 184 -0.04 11.35 -5.87
N GLY A 185 -1.23 11.21 -5.26
CA GLY A 185 -2.45 10.88 -5.98
C GLY A 185 -2.86 11.94 -7.00
N MET A 186 -2.75 13.23 -6.65
CA MET A 186 -3.05 14.33 -7.56
C MET A 186 -2.03 14.44 -8.70
N ASP A 187 -0.74 14.34 -8.39
CA ASP A 187 0.35 14.47 -9.37
C ASP A 187 0.42 13.26 -10.34
N CYS A 188 -0.22 12.13 -9.99
CA CYS A 188 -0.34 10.94 -10.83
C CYS A 188 -1.74 10.75 -11.46
N ASP A 189 -2.65 11.73 -11.34
CA ASP A 189 -4.04 11.61 -11.81
C ASP A 189 -4.72 10.29 -11.36
N ALA A 190 -4.54 9.96 -10.08
CA ALA A 190 -4.99 8.69 -9.53
C ALA A 190 -6.51 8.66 -9.31
N GLU A 191 -7.17 7.62 -9.81
CA GLU A 191 -8.54 7.27 -9.40
C GLU A 191 -8.58 6.59 -8.03
N LEU A 192 -7.50 5.88 -7.69
CA LEU A 192 -7.30 5.24 -6.40
C LEU A 192 -5.81 5.29 -6.05
N ILE A 193 -5.50 5.71 -4.84
CA ILE A 193 -4.18 5.54 -4.23
C ILE A 193 -4.39 5.15 -2.77
N GLU A 194 -3.86 4.02 -2.35
CA GLU A 194 -4.05 3.50 -0.99
C GLU A 194 -2.80 2.83 -0.42
N MET A 195 -2.65 2.92 0.89
CA MET A 195 -1.70 2.17 1.70
C MET A 195 -2.51 1.21 2.58
N ASN A 196 -2.37 -0.10 2.32
CA ASN A 196 -3.13 -1.11 3.04
C ASN A 196 -2.33 -2.42 3.22
N PRO A 197 -1.52 -2.56 4.29
CA PRO A 197 -1.47 -1.65 5.44
C PRO A 197 -0.42 -0.52 5.35
N LEU A 198 -0.73 0.58 6.02
CA LEU A 198 0.25 1.49 6.62
C LEU A 198 0.53 0.99 8.04
N VAL A 199 1.72 0.43 8.26
CA VAL A 199 2.10 -0.18 9.53
C VAL A 199 2.63 0.88 10.50
N GLU A 200 2.13 0.86 11.73
CA GLU A 200 2.77 1.48 12.90
C GLU A 200 3.74 0.48 13.53
N THR A 201 5.01 0.86 13.68
CA THR A 201 6.03 0.04 14.36
C THR A 201 6.02 0.30 15.86
N ARG A 202 6.68 -0.57 16.64
CA ARG A 202 6.82 -0.42 18.10
C ARG A 202 7.52 0.87 18.51
N GLU A 203 8.45 1.34 17.67
CA GLU A 203 9.17 2.59 17.84
C GLU A 203 8.29 3.83 17.56
N GLY A 204 7.06 3.62 17.08
CA GLY A 204 6.12 4.68 16.73
C GLY A 204 6.37 5.31 15.36
N ASN A 205 7.10 4.61 14.49
CA ASN A 205 7.28 4.99 13.09
C ASN A 205 6.14 4.44 12.24
N PHE A 206 5.96 4.98 11.03
CA PHE A 206 4.94 4.54 10.08
C PHE A 206 5.56 4.15 8.75
N VAL A 207 5.20 2.99 8.22
CA VAL A 207 5.77 2.42 6.99
C VAL A 207 4.66 1.84 6.12
N ALA A 208 4.57 2.29 4.87
CA ALA A 208 3.63 1.76 3.88
C ALA A 208 4.11 0.40 3.36
N VAL A 209 3.64 -0.69 3.96
CA VAL A 209 4.10 -2.03 3.63
C VAL A 209 3.37 -2.63 2.44
N ASP A 210 2.21 -2.12 2.05
CA ASP A 210 1.57 -2.42 0.76
C ASP A 210 0.95 -1.14 0.21
N ALA A 211 0.97 -1.02 -1.11
CA ALA A 211 0.52 0.17 -1.81
C ALA A 211 -0.15 -0.22 -3.12
N ARG A 212 -1.21 0.50 -3.47
CA ARG A 212 -1.93 0.31 -4.73
C ARG A 212 -2.27 1.66 -5.34
N ILE A 213 -1.99 1.80 -6.63
CA ILE A 213 -2.32 2.99 -7.42
C ILE A 213 -3.03 2.55 -8.69
N ILE A 214 -4.13 3.24 -9.00
CA ILE A 214 -4.87 3.14 -10.25
C ILE A 214 -4.91 4.55 -10.83
N VAL A 215 -4.38 4.72 -12.04
CA VAL A 215 -4.29 5.99 -12.76
C VAL A 215 -5.43 6.10 -13.78
N ASP A 216 -5.93 7.31 -14.03
CA ASP A 216 -6.84 7.59 -15.15
C ASP A 216 -6.09 7.46 -16.48
N ASP A 217 -6.57 6.57 -17.35
CA ASP A 217 -5.97 6.32 -18.67
C ASP A 217 -6.12 7.50 -19.66
N ASN A 218 -6.95 8.51 -19.33
CA ASN A 218 -7.18 9.68 -20.18
C ASN A 218 -6.30 10.89 -19.83
N ALA A 219 -5.47 10.79 -18.79
CA ALA A 219 -4.60 11.86 -18.31
C ALA A 219 -3.36 12.08 -19.22
#